data_AF-A0A967NVY8-F1
#
_entry.id   AF-A0A967NVY8-F1
#
_cell.length_a   1.000
_cell.length_b   1.000
_cell.length_c   1.000
_cell.angle_alpha   90.00
_cell.angle_beta   90.00
_cell.angle_gamma   90.00
#
_symmetry.space_group_name_H-M   'P 1'
#
loop_
_entity.id
_entity.type
_entity.pdbx_description
1 polymer ?
#
loop_
_entity_poly.entity_id
_entity_poly.type
_entity_poly.pdbx_seq_one_letter_code
_entity_poly.pdbx_strand_id
1 'polypeptide(L)'
;MSETGNALLANDPHLPLNVGGIVWECHINTPDVNVAGVMVPGGPVIFSGHNDYFAFGVTNFMADILDLYYYVFDNPVNPTQYWYDGMGWLPI
;
A
#
# COMPACT_ATOMS: atom_id res chain seq x y z
N MET A 1 -21.37 -14.59 14.52
CA MET A 1 -20.53 -15.80 14.73
C MET A 1 -20.87 -16.79 13.64
N SER A 2 -19.91 -17.57 13.14
CA SER A 2 -20.20 -18.59 12.12
C SER A 2 -21.08 -19.71 12.73
N GLU A 3 -21.91 -20.36 11.91
CA GLU A 3 -22.70 -21.51 12.37
C GLU A 3 -21.83 -22.72 12.74
N THR A 4 -20.67 -22.84 12.09
CA THR A 4 -19.72 -23.94 12.33
C THR A 4 -18.81 -23.71 13.53
N GLY A 5 -18.83 -22.52 14.13
CA GLY A 5 -17.89 -22.11 15.18
C GLY A 5 -16.48 -21.78 14.69
N ASN A 6 -16.19 -21.95 13.39
CA ASN A 6 -14.90 -21.62 12.78
C ASN A 6 -14.77 -20.11 12.48
N ALA A 7 -13.54 -19.65 12.24
CA ALA A 7 -13.30 -18.27 11.82
C ALA A 7 -13.95 -17.96 10.47
N LEU A 8 -14.51 -16.76 10.33
CA LEU A 8 -14.99 -16.19 9.07
C LEU A 8 -14.30 -14.84 8.89
N LEU A 9 -13.73 -14.63 7.70
CA LEU A 9 -13.19 -13.34 7.27
C LEU A 9 -13.94 -12.90 6.02
N ALA A 10 -14.46 -11.67 6.05
CA ALA A 10 -15.05 -11.00 4.89
C ALA A 10 -14.31 -9.68 4.67
N ASN A 11 -13.79 -9.46 3.46
CA ASN A 11 -13.07 -8.25 3.09
C ASN A 11 -13.66 -7.65 1.81
N ASP A 12 -14.04 -6.38 1.89
CA ASP A 12 -14.64 -5.59 0.80
C ASP A 12 -13.83 -4.30 0.60
N PRO A 13 -12.75 -4.33 -0.21
CA PRO A 13 -11.97 -3.12 -0.49
C PRO A 13 -12.77 -2.18 -1.40
N HIS A 14 -13.15 -1.02 -0.87
CA HIS A 14 -13.93 0.00 -1.59
C HIS A 14 -13.09 0.72 -2.66
N LEU A 15 -13.01 0.12 -3.84
CA LEU A 15 -12.29 0.66 -4.98
C LEU A 15 -13.25 1.18 -6.07
N PRO A 16 -12.86 2.22 -6.83
CA PRO A 16 -13.65 2.68 -7.95
C PRO A 16 -13.90 1.59 -8.99
N LEU A 17 -15.10 1.56 -9.55
CA LEU A 17 -15.43 0.66 -10.66
C LEU A 17 -14.82 1.18 -11.97
N ASN A 18 -14.00 0.36 -12.62
CA ASN A 18 -13.37 0.67 -13.90
C ASN A 18 -13.40 -0.53 -14.87
N VAL A 19 -13.24 -0.25 -16.17
CA VAL A 19 -13.06 -1.30 -17.18
C VAL A 19 -11.69 -1.95 -16.98
N GLY A 20 -11.67 -3.27 -16.83
CA GLY A 20 -10.46 -4.05 -16.56
C GLY A 20 -10.21 -4.37 -15.08
N GLY A 21 -10.93 -3.72 -14.16
CA GLY A 21 -10.77 -3.91 -12.72
C GLY A 21 -9.43 -3.39 -12.17
N ILE A 22 -9.41 -2.95 -10.92
CA ILE A 22 -8.16 -2.57 -10.23
C ILE A 22 -7.47 -3.80 -9.64
N VAL A 23 -8.24 -4.84 -9.30
CA VAL A 23 -7.78 -6.03 -8.59
C VAL A 23 -8.13 -7.28 -9.37
N TRP A 24 -7.17 -8.19 -9.50
CA TRP A 24 -7.31 -9.45 -10.23
C TRP A 24 -7.12 -10.62 -9.28
N GLU A 25 -7.90 -11.67 -9.48
CA GLU A 25 -7.72 -12.93 -8.77
C GLU A 25 -6.44 -13.63 -9.26
N CYS A 26 -5.66 -14.13 -8.32
CA CYS A 26 -4.41 -14.84 -8.59
C CYS A 26 -4.23 -15.97 -7.57
N HIS A 27 -3.61 -17.06 -8.05
CA HIS A 27 -3.15 -18.16 -7.21
C HIS A 27 -1.68 -18.40 -7.50
N ILE A 28 -0.84 -18.20 -6.48
CA ILE A 28 0.59 -18.50 -6.53
C ILE A 28 0.78 -19.83 -5.82
N ASN A 29 1.27 -20.82 -6.57
CA ASN A 29 1.56 -22.15 -6.07
C ASN A 29 2.98 -22.55 -6.45
N THR A 30 3.85 -22.66 -5.44
CA THR A 30 5.21 -23.19 -5.51
C THR A 30 5.40 -24.22 -4.40
N PRO A 31 6.51 -24.99 -4.40
CA PRO A 31 6.80 -25.91 -3.28
C PRO A 31 6.81 -25.26 -1.90
N ASP A 32 7.09 -23.95 -1.83
CA ASP A 32 7.20 -23.20 -0.58
C ASP A 32 5.99 -22.29 -0.29
N VAL A 33 5.15 -22.00 -1.29
CA VAL A 33 4.12 -20.97 -1.22
C VAL A 33 2.79 -21.46 -1.80
N ASN A 34 1.82 -21.63 -0.91
CA ASN A 34 0.39 -21.91 -1.05
C ASN A 34 -0.57 -20.70 -0.95
N VAL A 35 -0.74 -19.76 -1.89
CA VAL A 35 -1.58 -18.57 -1.62
C VAL A 35 -2.51 -18.15 -2.77
N ALA A 36 -3.80 -17.97 -2.46
CA ALA A 36 -4.82 -17.54 -3.40
C ALA A 36 -5.57 -16.30 -2.86
N GLY A 37 -5.98 -15.41 -3.76
CA GLY A 37 -6.67 -14.19 -3.41
C GLY A 37 -6.61 -13.15 -4.52
N VAL A 38 -6.57 -11.87 -4.16
CA VAL A 38 -6.53 -10.76 -5.12
C VAL A 38 -5.25 -9.94 -5.01
N MET A 39 -4.82 -9.41 -6.15
CA MET A 39 -3.65 -8.55 -6.27
C MET A 39 -3.90 -7.40 -7.25
N VAL A 40 -3.07 -6.35 -7.17
CA VAL A 40 -3.01 -5.33 -8.23
C VAL A 40 -2.17 -5.91 -9.38
N PRO A 41 -2.62 -5.84 -10.64
CA PRO A 41 -1.85 -6.33 -11.78
C PRO A 41 -0.43 -5.76 -11.81
N GLY A 42 0.57 -6.63 -11.97
CA GLY A 42 1.99 -6.26 -11.93
C GLY A 42 2.57 -6.05 -10.53
N GLY A 43 1.74 -6.08 -9.49
CA GLY A 43 2.19 -6.10 -8.10
C GLY A 43 2.88 -7.43 -7.73
N PRO A 44 3.71 -7.47 -6.68
CA PRO A 44 4.42 -8.69 -6.31
C PRO A 44 3.66 -9.60 -5.34
N VAL A 45 2.51 -9.16 -4.80
CA VAL A 45 1.88 -9.80 -3.62
C VAL A 45 0.36 -9.86 -3.74
N ILE A 46 -0.22 -11.00 -3.33
CA ILE A 46 -1.64 -11.13 -2.99
C ILE A 46 -1.88 -10.39 -1.68
N PHE A 47 -2.58 -9.27 -1.72
CA PHE A 47 -2.76 -8.40 -0.55
C PHE A 47 -4.01 -8.75 0.28
N SER A 48 -4.96 -9.48 -0.30
CA SER A 48 -6.14 -9.99 0.40
C SER A 48 -6.45 -11.38 -0.14
N GLY A 49 -6.61 -12.37 0.74
CA GLY A 49 -6.67 -13.77 0.37
C GLY A 49 -6.47 -14.71 1.54
N HIS A 50 -6.00 -15.93 1.25
CA HIS A 50 -5.67 -16.92 2.25
C HIS A 50 -4.57 -17.87 1.76
N ASN A 51 -3.95 -18.54 2.72
CA ASN A 51 -3.09 -19.70 2.48
C ASN A 51 -3.63 -20.91 3.25
N ASP A 52 -2.81 -21.95 3.36
CA ASP A 52 -3.16 -23.20 4.06
C ASP A 52 -3.39 -23.01 5.58
N TYR A 53 -3.01 -21.87 6.16
CA TYR A 53 -2.97 -21.64 7.60
C TYR A 53 -3.86 -20.48 8.07
N PHE A 54 -3.99 -19.41 7.29
CA PHE A 54 -4.76 -18.22 7.69
C PHE A 54 -5.33 -17.46 6.48
N ALA A 55 -6.36 -16.66 6.75
CA ALA A 55 -6.91 -15.68 5.82
C ALA A 55 -6.57 -14.26 6.29
N PHE A 56 -6.42 -13.35 5.34
CA PHE A 56 -6.05 -11.96 5.60
C PHE A 56 -6.73 -11.04 4.59
N GLY A 57 -6.96 -9.80 5.00
CA GLY A 57 -7.55 -8.77 4.16
C GLY A 57 -7.06 -7.40 4.61
N VAL A 58 -7.17 -6.42 3.73
CA VAL A 58 -6.68 -5.06 4.00
C VAL A 58 -7.79 -4.05 3.82
N THR A 59 -7.67 -2.95 4.53
CA THR A 59 -8.43 -1.72 4.31
C THR A 59 -7.48 -0.54 4.44
N ASN A 60 -7.81 0.58 3.83
CA ASN A 60 -7.00 1.77 3.97
C ASN A 60 -7.13 2.33 5.38
N PHE A 61 -6.00 2.49 6.07
CA PHE A 61 -5.97 2.94 7.46
C PHE A 61 -6.28 4.44 7.60
N MET A 62 -6.07 5.23 6.53
CA MET A 62 -6.28 6.69 6.51
C MET A 62 -5.55 7.43 7.64
N ALA A 63 -4.47 6.86 8.16
CA ALA A 63 -3.67 7.51 9.17
C ALA A 63 -2.85 8.66 8.58
N ASP A 64 -2.61 9.66 9.42
CA ASP A 64 -1.65 10.71 9.16
C ASP A 64 -0.24 10.15 9.29
N ILE A 65 0.37 9.84 8.14
CA ILE A 65 1.72 9.28 8.02
C ILE A 65 2.62 10.14 7.12
N LEU A 66 2.13 11.31 6.70
CA LEU A 66 2.81 12.16 5.74
C LEU A 66 2.75 13.61 6.21
N ASP A 67 3.90 14.13 6.59
CA ASP A 67 4.10 15.55 6.87
C ASP A 67 4.60 16.28 5.62
N LEU A 68 4.06 17.46 5.36
CA LEU A 68 4.57 18.37 4.33
C LEU A 68 5.48 19.41 4.96
N TYR A 69 6.70 19.50 4.44
CA TYR A 69 7.68 20.52 4.84
C TYR A 69 7.77 21.60 3.76
N TYR A 70 7.82 22.85 4.20
CA TYR A 70 8.06 23.99 3.31
C TYR A 70 9.52 24.40 3.40
N TYR A 71 10.18 24.50 2.24
CA TYR A 71 11.55 24.98 2.12
C TYR A 71 11.61 26.19 1.18
N VAL A 72 12.54 27.11 1.47
CA VAL A 72 12.79 28.30 0.64
C VAL A 72 13.88 27.95 -0.39
N PHE A 73 13.63 28.20 -1.68
CA PHE A 73 14.52 27.88 -2.81
C PHE A 73 15.03 29.14 -3.55
N ASP A 74 15.04 30.30 -2.91
CA ASP A 74 15.32 31.60 -3.54
C ASP A 74 16.79 32.04 -3.46
N ASN A 75 17.73 31.11 -3.29
CA ASN A 75 19.15 31.43 -3.21
C ASN A 75 19.62 32.15 -4.50
N PRO A 76 20.02 33.43 -4.40
CA PRO A 76 20.37 34.22 -5.58
C PRO A 76 21.72 33.84 -6.20
N VAL A 77 22.54 33.06 -5.48
CA VAL A 77 23.87 32.62 -5.90
C VAL A 77 23.85 31.20 -6.46
N ASN A 78 23.01 30.31 -5.91
CA ASN A 78 22.92 28.93 -6.35
C ASN A 78 21.48 28.38 -6.26
N PRO A 79 20.76 28.29 -7.40
CA PRO A 79 19.35 27.89 -7.43
C PRO A 79 19.11 26.40 -7.13
N THR A 80 20.17 25.58 -6.96
CA THR A 80 20.04 24.17 -6.55
C THR A 80 20.21 23.99 -5.05
N GLN A 81 19.86 25.01 -4.26
CA GLN A 81 19.92 24.96 -2.81
C GLN A 81 18.59 25.38 -2.18
N TYR A 82 18.31 24.83 -1.01
CA TYR A 82 17.19 25.23 -0.16
C TYR A 82 17.67 25.69 1.21
N TRP A 83 16.92 26.58 1.85
CA TRP A 83 17.20 27.02 3.21
C TRP A 83 16.60 26.03 4.21
N TYR A 84 17.42 25.49 5.11
CA TYR A 84 16.99 24.62 6.20
C TYR A 84 17.14 25.32 7.55
N ASP A 85 16.04 25.46 8.28
CA ASP A 85 15.88 25.94 9.67
C ASP A 85 17.15 26.45 10.39
N GLY A 86 17.62 27.64 10.00
CA GLY A 86 18.78 28.30 10.63
C GLY A 86 20.16 27.64 10.39
N MET A 87 20.21 26.48 9.75
CA MET A 87 21.43 25.77 9.36
C MET A 87 22.05 26.32 8.06
N GLY A 88 21.27 27.05 7.27
CA GLY A 88 21.75 27.73 6.06
C GLY A 88 21.30 27.08 4.76
N TRP A 89 22.01 27.40 3.68
CA TRP A 89 21.76 26.88 2.33
C TRP A 89 22.34 25.48 2.14
N LEU A 90 21.47 24.49 1.96
CA LEU A 90 21.83 23.10 1.69
C LEU A 90 21.54 22.73 0.24
N PRO A 91 22.34 21.86 -0.40
CA PRO A 91 22.03 21.35 -1.74
C PRO A 91 20.73 20.52 -1.72
N ILE A 92 20.03 20.53 -2.85
CA ILE A 92 18.93 19.58 -3.15
C ILE A 92 19.47 18.14 -3.18
#